data_AF-A0A2M8Y0B8-F1
#
_entry.id   AF-A0A2M8Y0B8-F1
#
_cell.length_a   1.000
_cell.length_b   1.000
_cell.length_c   1.000
_cell.angle_alpha   90.00
_cell.angle_beta   90.00
_cell.angle_gamma   90.00
#
_symmetry.space_group_name_H-M   'P 1'
#
loop_
_entity.id
_entity.type
_entity.pdbx_description
1 polymer ?
#
loop_
_entity_poly.entity_id
_entity_poly.type
_entity_poly.pdbx_seq_one_letter_code
_entity_poly.pdbx_strand_id
1 'polypeptide(L)'
;MKELIFKVTLTAAFFISAISFAQGINKKSLLNELNKTYGIALSADEKTSFENANSALVLELFGLDEKNLSKENRDKEINKLFDKRDKTLTSSLGINKYSDIKSKTDEKIAETMQKVKQAKMIP
;
A
#
# COMPACT_ATOMS: atom_id res chain seq x y z
N MET A 1 -2.09 45.26 15.60
CA MET A 1 -0.96 44.45 15.09
C MET A 1 -0.83 43.06 15.71
N LYS A 2 -1.50 42.72 16.83
CA LYS A 2 -1.41 41.38 17.45
C LYS A 2 -2.32 40.32 16.82
N GLU A 3 -3.38 40.72 16.12
CA GLU A 3 -4.33 39.78 15.50
C GLU A 3 -3.91 39.31 14.10
N LEU A 4 -3.04 40.07 13.41
CA LEU A 4 -2.58 39.71 12.07
C LEU A 4 -1.64 38.49 12.09
N ILE A 5 -0.87 38.34 13.17
CA ILE A 5 0.12 37.26 13.32
C ILE A 5 -0.59 35.91 13.51
N PHE A 6 -1.75 35.88 14.16
CA PHE A 6 -2.46 34.63 14.46
C PHE A 6 -3.10 33.99 13.22
N LYS A 7 -3.51 34.81 12.24
CA LYS A 7 -4.14 34.30 11.00
C LYS A 7 -3.14 33.67 10.02
N VAL A 8 -1.88 34.12 10.04
CA VAL A 8 -0.84 33.61 9.12
C VAL A 8 -0.32 32.23 9.55
N THR A 9 -0.23 31.98 10.86
CA THR A 9 0.23 30.68 11.39
C THR A 9 -0.76 29.55 11.09
N LEU A 10 -2.07 29.85 11.04
CA LEU A 10 -3.11 28.85 10.77
C LEU A 10 -3.10 28.41 9.29
N THR A 11 -2.80 29.31 8.35
CA THR A 11 -2.68 28.97 6.93
C THR A 11 -1.40 28.19 6.66
N ALA A 12 -0.29 28.52 7.33
CA ALA A 12 0.97 27.79 7.16
C ALA A 12 0.89 26.33 7.66
N ALA A 13 0.17 26.08 8.77
CA ALA A 13 0.02 24.71 9.30
C ALA A 13 -0.84 23.80 8.40
N PHE A 14 -1.74 24.35 7.59
CA PHE A 14 -2.61 23.58 6.71
C PHE A 14 -1.94 23.14 5.39
N PHE A 15 -0.85 23.79 4.97
CA PHE A 15 -0.15 23.45 3.72
C PHE A 15 0.98 22.42 3.89
N ILE A 16 1.50 22.20 5.10
CA ILE A 16 2.63 21.27 5.30
C ILE A 16 2.18 19.79 5.23
N SER A 17 0.90 19.50 5.46
CA SER A 17 0.38 18.12 5.38
C SER A 17 0.27 17.59 3.94
N ALA A 18 0.34 18.47 2.92
CA ALA A 18 0.20 18.07 1.52
C ALA A 18 1.52 17.64 0.85
N ILE A 19 2.68 17.89 1.49
CA ILE A 19 4.00 17.81 0.81
C ILE A 19 4.58 16.39 0.79
N SER A 20 4.03 15.43 1.56
CA SER A 20 4.59 14.07 1.63
C SER A 20 4.09 13.10 0.53
N PHE A 21 3.21 13.53 -0.38
CA PHE A 21 2.63 12.66 -1.42
C PHE A 21 3.37 12.71 -2.78
N ALA A 22 4.46 13.48 -2.89
CA ALA A 22 5.17 13.69 -4.15
C ALA A 22 6.33 12.70 -4.42
N GLN A 23 6.67 11.81 -3.48
CA GLN A 23 7.61 10.72 -3.78
C GLN A 23 6.84 9.59 -4.44
N GLY A 24 7.10 9.36 -5.73
CA GLY A 24 6.54 8.21 -6.44
C GLY A 24 6.92 6.90 -5.74
N ILE A 25 6.11 5.87 -5.96
CA ILE A 25 6.25 4.61 -5.23
C ILE A 25 7.37 3.81 -5.85
N ASN A 26 8.42 3.53 -5.07
CA ASN A 26 9.48 2.63 -5.49
C ASN A 26 9.17 1.18 -5.09
N LYS A 27 9.66 0.24 -5.89
CA LYS A 27 9.38 -1.20 -5.75
C LYS A 27 9.78 -1.77 -4.38
N LYS A 28 10.98 -1.38 -3.90
CA LYS A 28 11.59 -1.91 -2.68
C LYS A 28 10.83 -1.46 -1.42
N SER A 29 10.47 -0.18 -1.35
CA SER A 29 9.72 0.42 -0.25
C SER A 29 8.30 -0.14 -0.20
N LEU A 30 7.65 -0.30 -1.35
CA LEU A 30 6.32 -0.93 -1.41
C LEU A 30 6.37 -2.37 -0.90
N LEU A 31 7.31 -3.17 -1.41
CA LEU A 31 7.47 -4.55 -0.97
C LEU A 31 7.79 -4.64 0.53
N ASN A 32 8.67 -3.79 1.03
CA ASN A 32 9.01 -3.75 2.45
C ASN A 32 7.82 -3.40 3.33
N GLU A 33 6.96 -2.47 2.90
CA GLU A 33 5.73 -2.14 3.64
C GLU A 33 4.75 -3.32 3.63
N LEU A 34 4.51 -3.93 2.47
CA LEU A 34 3.61 -5.08 2.33
C LEU A 34 4.06 -6.31 3.12
N ASN A 35 5.37 -6.47 3.33
CA ASN A 35 5.96 -7.58 4.11
C ASN A 35 5.89 -7.39 5.63
N LYS A 36 5.36 -6.27 6.14
CA LYS A 36 5.18 -6.07 7.59
C LYS A 36 3.99 -6.89 8.10
N THR A 37 4.24 -7.72 9.11
CA THR A 37 3.22 -8.51 9.81
C THR A 37 2.80 -7.92 11.16
N TYR A 38 3.39 -6.79 11.54
CA TYR A 38 3.15 -6.06 12.81
C TYR A 38 3.10 -6.96 14.05
N GLY A 39 4.07 -7.87 14.15
CA GLY A 39 4.27 -8.73 15.33
C GLY A 39 3.66 -10.13 15.21
N ILE A 40 2.97 -10.45 14.11
CA ILE A 40 2.59 -11.84 13.83
C ILE A 40 3.80 -12.61 13.31
N ALA A 41 4.25 -13.60 14.09
CA ALA A 41 5.32 -14.50 13.70
C ALA A 41 4.83 -15.48 12.63
N LEU A 42 5.66 -15.68 11.60
CA LEU A 42 5.47 -16.65 10.53
C LEU A 42 6.54 -17.72 10.63
N SER A 43 6.18 -18.97 10.36
CA SER A 43 7.16 -20.03 10.07
C SER A 43 7.96 -19.69 8.80
N ALA A 44 9.03 -20.43 8.52
CA ALA A 44 9.83 -20.21 7.32
C ALA A 44 8.98 -20.33 6.04
N ASP A 45 8.17 -21.40 5.93
CA ASP A 45 7.32 -21.66 4.76
C ASP A 45 6.20 -20.62 4.62
N GLU A 46 5.60 -20.21 5.75
CA GLU A 46 4.59 -19.16 5.80
C GLU A 46 5.18 -17.82 5.35
N LYS A 47 6.38 -17.49 5.83
CA LYS A 47 7.10 -16.26 5.47
C LYS A 47 7.42 -16.23 3.98
N THR A 48 7.94 -17.33 3.43
CA THR A 48 8.19 -17.45 1.99
C THR A 48 6.91 -17.28 1.18
N SER A 49 5.82 -17.93 1.59
CA SER A 49 4.53 -17.80 0.91
C SER A 49 3.99 -16.36 0.96
N PHE A 50 4.13 -15.70 2.11
CA PHE A 50 3.70 -14.31 2.32
C PHE A 50 4.51 -13.34 1.45
N GLU A 51 5.83 -13.45 1.48
CA GLU A 51 6.75 -12.60 0.71
C GLU A 51 6.58 -12.82 -0.81
N ASN A 52 6.32 -14.05 -1.25
CA ASN A 52 6.05 -14.35 -2.66
C ASN A 52 4.76 -13.72 -3.15
N ALA A 53 3.67 -13.81 -2.37
CA ALA A 53 2.39 -13.18 -2.73
C ALA A 53 2.52 -11.65 -2.82
N ASN A 54 3.25 -11.03 -1.88
CA ASN A 54 3.52 -9.60 -1.90
C ASN A 54 4.43 -9.21 -3.08
N SER A 55 5.45 -10.01 -3.39
CA SER A 55 6.35 -9.76 -4.53
C SER A 55 5.60 -9.85 -5.86
N ALA A 56 4.70 -10.83 -6.00
CA ALA A 56 3.84 -10.97 -7.18
C ALA A 56 2.91 -9.75 -7.33
N LEU A 57 2.25 -9.30 -6.26
CA LEU A 57 1.45 -8.08 -6.26
C LEU A 57 2.27 -6.89 -6.77
N VAL A 58 3.46 -6.67 -6.20
CA VAL A 58 4.31 -5.54 -6.59
C VAL A 58 4.72 -5.61 -8.05
N LEU A 59 5.08 -6.79 -8.56
CA LEU A 59 5.41 -6.96 -9.99
C LEU A 59 4.21 -6.63 -10.89
N GLU A 60 3.03 -7.13 -10.56
CA GLU A 60 1.81 -6.90 -11.35
C GLU A 60 1.37 -5.43 -11.29
N LEU A 61 1.53 -4.76 -10.15
CA LEU A 61 1.27 -3.32 -10.00
C LEU A 61 2.15 -2.47 -10.91
N PHE A 62 3.46 -2.74 -10.93
CA PHE A 62 4.40 -2.01 -11.79
C PHE A 62 4.14 -2.28 -13.27
N GLY A 63 3.84 -3.53 -13.64
CA GLY A 63 3.43 -3.86 -15.01
C GLY A 63 2.07 -3.28 -15.40
N LEU A 64 1.23 -2.87 -14.45
CA LEU A 64 -0.04 -2.18 -14.72
C LEU A 64 0.20 -0.70 -15.07
N ASP A 65 1.17 -0.04 -14.43
CA ASP A 65 1.49 1.36 -14.69
C ASP A 65 2.00 1.56 -16.13
N GLU A 66 2.71 0.58 -16.68
CA GLU A 66 3.21 0.57 -18.07
C GLU A 66 2.09 0.48 -19.13
N LYS A 67 0.89 0.03 -18.75
CA LYS A 67 -0.22 -0.22 -19.70
C LYS A 67 -1.01 1.04 -20.10
N ASN A 68 -0.67 2.20 -19.54
CA ASN A 68 -1.32 3.49 -19.85
C ASN A 68 -2.86 3.44 -19.82
N LEU A 69 -3.43 2.69 -18.87
CA LEU A 69 -4.88 2.56 -18.72
C LEU A 69 -5.50 3.89 -18.27
N SER A 70 -6.78 4.07 -18.57
CA SER A 70 -7.56 5.13 -17.92
C SER A 70 -7.54 4.96 -16.41
N LYS A 71 -7.63 6.07 -15.66
CA LYS A 71 -7.59 6.05 -14.19
C LYS A 71 -8.61 5.06 -13.60
N GLU A 72 -9.84 5.07 -14.11
CA GLU A 72 -10.90 4.17 -13.64
C GLU A 72 -10.54 2.68 -13.84
N ASN A 73 -10.03 2.32 -15.03
CA ASN A 73 -9.65 0.95 -15.33
C ASN A 73 -8.42 0.53 -14.51
N ARG A 74 -7.43 1.42 -14.37
CA ARG A 74 -6.26 1.18 -13.53
C ARG A 74 -6.67 0.93 -12.09
N ASP A 75 -7.54 1.76 -11.52
CA ASP A 75 -7.98 1.62 -10.13
C ASP A 75 -8.79 0.34 -9.91
N LYS A 76 -9.59 -0.09 -10.90
CA LYS A 76 -10.28 -1.39 -10.90
C LYS A 76 -9.30 -2.56 -10.92
N GLU A 77 -8.28 -2.53 -11.77
CA GLU A 77 -7.25 -3.57 -11.81
C GLU A 77 -6.42 -3.60 -10.52
N ILE A 78 -6.08 -2.44 -9.95
CA ILE A 78 -5.42 -2.37 -8.63
C ILE A 78 -6.24 -3.10 -7.58
N ASN A 79 -7.55 -2.86 -7.49
CA ASN A 79 -8.42 -3.57 -6.54
C ASN A 79 -8.35 -5.10 -6.74
N LYS A 80 -8.47 -5.55 -8.00
CA LYS A 80 -8.38 -6.99 -8.33
C LYS A 80 -7.06 -7.61 -7.90
N LEU A 81 -5.95 -6.87 -8.03
CA LEU A 81 -4.63 -7.35 -7.61
C LEU A 81 -4.52 -7.53 -6.10
N PHE A 82 -5.06 -6.59 -5.31
CA PHE A 82 -5.14 -6.74 -3.86
C PHE A 82 -6.07 -7.89 -3.45
N ASP A 83 -7.25 -8.03 -4.10
CA ASP A 83 -8.15 -9.16 -3.85
C ASP A 83 -7.51 -10.51 -4.20
N LYS A 84 -6.74 -10.57 -5.29
CA LYS A 84 -5.99 -11.76 -5.70
C LYS A 84 -4.91 -12.12 -4.69
N ARG A 85 -4.18 -11.13 -4.17
CA ARG A 85 -3.21 -11.32 -3.09
C ARG A 85 -3.90 -11.94 -1.87
N ASP A 86 -5.03 -11.37 -1.44
CA ASP A 86 -5.76 -11.83 -0.26
C ASP A 86 -6.23 -13.29 -0.41
N LYS A 87 -6.73 -13.65 -1.59
CA LYS A 87 -7.09 -15.04 -1.91
C LYS A 87 -5.88 -15.98 -1.90
N THR A 88 -4.76 -15.53 -2.46
CA THR A 88 -3.50 -16.30 -2.46
C THR A 88 -3.02 -16.56 -1.04
N LEU A 89 -2.99 -15.52 -0.21
CA LEU A 89 -2.56 -15.62 1.19
C LEU A 89 -3.51 -16.47 2.03
N THR A 90 -4.81 -16.34 1.82
CA THR A 90 -5.81 -17.20 2.47
C THR A 90 -5.59 -18.67 2.12
N SER A 91 -5.26 -18.96 0.85
CA SER A 91 -5.05 -20.32 0.37
C SER A 91 -3.73 -20.92 0.86
N SER A 92 -2.67 -20.13 0.96
CA SER A 92 -1.33 -20.61 1.34
C SER A 92 -1.11 -20.67 2.86
N LEU A 93 -1.63 -19.70 3.61
CA LEU A 93 -1.47 -19.63 5.07
C LEU A 93 -2.64 -20.26 5.83
N GLY A 94 -3.77 -20.46 5.15
CA GLY A 94 -5.03 -20.84 5.77
C GLY A 94 -5.81 -19.65 6.34
N ILE A 95 -7.14 -19.80 6.39
CA ILE A 95 -8.09 -18.75 6.79
C ILE A 95 -7.74 -18.14 8.16
N ASN A 96 -7.48 -18.96 9.17
CA ASN A 96 -7.26 -18.47 10.53
C ASN A 96 -5.99 -17.62 10.62
N LYS A 97 -4.87 -18.15 10.09
CA LYS A 97 -3.58 -17.45 10.12
C LYS A 97 -3.64 -16.14 9.32
N TYR A 98 -4.20 -16.17 8.12
CA TYR A 98 -4.29 -14.96 7.32
C TYR A 98 -5.24 -13.94 7.94
N SER A 99 -6.35 -14.37 8.54
CA SER A 99 -7.27 -13.49 9.26
C SER A 99 -6.58 -12.74 10.41
N ASP A 100 -5.72 -13.42 11.18
CA ASP A 100 -4.94 -12.77 12.25
C ASP A 100 -4.01 -11.69 11.69
N ILE A 101 -3.28 -12.00 10.61
CA ILE A 101 -2.40 -11.03 9.95
C ILE A 101 -3.21 -9.86 9.39
N LYS A 102 -4.30 -10.16 8.69
CA LYS A 102 -5.18 -9.15 8.09
C LYS A 102 -5.72 -8.21 9.15
N SER A 103 -6.15 -8.72 10.30
CA SER A 103 -6.64 -7.90 11.42
C SER A 103 -5.63 -6.84 11.91
N LYS A 104 -4.32 -7.08 11.73
CA LYS A 104 -3.24 -6.16 12.09
C LYS A 104 -2.75 -5.28 10.95
N THR A 105 -3.03 -5.66 9.72
CA THR A 105 -2.45 -5.03 8.51
C THR A 105 -3.50 -4.30 7.66
N ASP A 106 -4.79 -4.57 7.81
CA ASP A 106 -5.85 -4.18 6.87
C ASP A 106 -5.88 -2.67 6.60
N GLU A 107 -5.82 -1.86 7.66
CA GLU A 107 -5.79 -0.39 7.54
C GLU A 107 -4.57 0.09 6.74
N LYS A 108 -3.39 -0.49 7.02
CA LYS A 108 -2.14 -0.13 6.33
C LYS A 108 -2.11 -0.63 4.89
N ILE A 109 -2.71 -1.78 4.61
CA ILE A 109 -2.91 -2.28 3.25
C ILE A 109 -3.89 -1.38 2.48
N ALA A 110 -4.98 -0.93 3.10
CA ALA A 110 -5.92 0.00 2.49
C ALA A 110 -5.27 1.36 2.20
N GLU A 111 -4.50 1.92 3.14
CA GLU A 111 -3.69 3.13 2.92
C GLU A 111 -2.70 2.95 1.77
N THR A 112 -2.01 1.80 1.74
CA THR A 112 -1.04 1.47 0.69
C THR A 112 -1.71 1.38 -0.68
N MET A 113 -2.86 0.72 -0.77
CA MET A 113 -3.65 0.65 -2.00
C MET A 113 -4.09 2.05 -2.47
N GLN A 114 -4.51 2.94 -1.54
CA GLN A 114 -4.86 4.32 -1.90
C GLN A 114 -3.65 5.10 -2.41
N LYS A 115 -2.48 4.96 -1.77
CA LYS A 115 -1.23 5.56 -2.27
C LYS A 115 -0.90 5.05 -3.67
N VAL A 116 -1.03 3.75 -3.91
CA VAL A 116 -0.82 3.13 -5.23
C VAL A 116 -1.75 3.70 -6.31
N LYS A 117 -3.01 4.00 -5.98
CA LYS A 117 -3.94 4.64 -6.93
C LYS A 117 -3.63 6.11 -7.22
N GLN A 118 -3.00 6.80 -6.28
CA GLN A 118 -2.75 8.24 -6.36
C GLN A 118 -1.37 8.58 -6.94
N ALA A 119 -0.36 7.75 -6.66
CA ALA A 119 1.01 7.97 -7.07
C ALA A 119 1.31 7.38 -8.46
N LYS A 120 2.36 7.91 -9.10
CA LYS A 120 3.04 7.20 -10.19
C LYS A 120 4.05 6.22 -9.61
N MET A 121 4.24 5.09 -10.27
CA MET A 121 5.27 4.14 -9.88
C MET A 121 6.61 4.57 -10.49
N ILE A 122 7.67 4.53 -9.68
CA ILE A 122 9.03 4.84 -10.12
C ILE A 122 9.74 3.49 -10.27
N PRO A 123 10.19 3.14 -11.50
CA PRO A 123 10.87 1.87 -11.78
C PRO A 123 11.96 1.49 -10.79
#